data_AF-A0AAD9LZG4-F1
#
_entry.id   AF-A0AAD9LZG4-F1
#
_cell.length_a   1.000
_cell.length_b   1.000
_cell.length_c   1.000
_cell.angle_alpha   90.00
_cell.angle_beta   90.00
_cell.angle_gamma   90.00
#
_symmetry.space_group_name_H-M   'P 1'
#
loop_
_entity.id
_entity.type
_entity.pdbx_description
1 polymer ?
#
loop_
_entity_poly.entity_id
_entity_poly.type
_entity_poly.pdbx_seq_one_letter_code
_entity_poly.pdbx_strand_id
1 'polypeptide(L)'
;MASLFALACLAHQHLIGAAFTRSPEAMLQLSWGTPTDVWSFGNAILSLVHGGGYHHFDPGWEGVKPEDEDYEMTVLKRMYHSFGPFPPSIADILDPGSFEIVHFLNRQGPPQRPLQRWSTKEIPSADNEFLRRVLRLDPRDRPTVEEILVDEWFAEESDDTREPTPQPANSSADEGVDG
;
A
#
# COMPACT_ATOMS: atom_id res chain seq x y z
N MET A 1 -3.15 -10.84 -22.12
CA MET A 1 -2.10 -9.83 -22.37
C MET A 1 -1.72 -9.12 -21.07
N ALA A 2 -1.09 -9.85 -20.14
CA ALA A 2 -0.59 -9.31 -18.86
C ALA A 2 0.84 -9.78 -18.57
N SER A 3 1.57 -10.22 -19.60
CA SER A 3 2.91 -10.84 -19.48
C SER A 3 3.99 -10.08 -20.28
N LEU A 4 3.70 -8.84 -20.70
CA LEU A 4 4.66 -7.98 -21.40
C LEU A 4 5.30 -6.92 -20.50
N PHE A 5 4.76 -6.66 -19.31
CA PHE A 5 5.37 -5.71 -18.37
C PHE A 5 6.47 -6.34 -17.51
N ALA A 6 6.33 -7.61 -17.10
CA ALA A 6 7.33 -8.28 -16.27
C ALA A 6 8.61 -8.68 -17.03
N LEU A 7 8.51 -8.98 -18.34
CA LEU A 7 9.64 -9.55 -19.09
C LEU A 7 10.67 -8.51 -19.60
N ALA A 8 10.32 -7.22 -19.65
CA ALA A 8 11.24 -6.17 -20.10
C ALA A 8 12.24 -5.72 -19.01
N CYS A 9 12.04 -6.14 -17.76
CA CYS A 9 12.69 -5.55 -16.58
C CYS A 9 14.02 -6.19 -16.19
N LEU A 10 14.44 -7.29 -16.83
CA LEU A 10 15.66 -8.01 -16.43
C LEU A 10 16.98 -7.34 -16.85
N ALA A 11 16.98 -6.23 -17.60
CA ALA A 11 18.21 -5.71 -18.20
C ALA A 11 18.56 -4.24 -17.92
N HIS A 12 17.64 -3.38 -17.46
CA HIS A 12 17.96 -1.96 -17.23
C HIS A 12 17.19 -1.42 -16.01
N GLN A 13 17.91 -0.87 -15.03
CA GLN A 13 17.38 -0.16 -13.86
C GLN A 13 16.61 1.11 -14.28
N HIS A 14 15.42 0.95 -14.86
CA HIS A 14 14.53 2.06 -15.16
C HIS A 14 13.64 2.30 -13.93
N LEU A 15 13.57 3.55 -13.45
CA LEU A 15 12.57 3.97 -12.47
C LEU A 15 11.19 3.87 -13.15
N ILE A 16 10.30 3.03 -12.64
CA ILE A 16 8.95 2.83 -13.19
C ILE A 16 7.91 3.30 -12.18
N GLY A 17 6.82 3.89 -12.67
CA GLY A 17 5.70 4.34 -11.84
C GLY A 17 5.93 5.71 -11.15
N ALA A 18 4.83 6.27 -10.63
CA ALA A 18 4.89 7.47 -9.80
C ALA A 18 5.61 7.13 -8.49
N ALA A 19 6.46 8.04 -7.99
CA ALA A 19 7.29 7.75 -6.81
C ALA A 19 6.44 7.27 -5.61
N PHE A 20 5.29 7.89 -5.34
CA PHE A 20 4.40 7.48 -4.25
C PHE A 20 3.76 6.10 -4.40
N THR A 21 3.80 5.46 -5.57
CA THR A 21 3.28 4.09 -5.78
C THR A 21 4.38 3.03 -5.83
N ARG A 22 5.66 3.43 -5.88
CA ARG A 22 6.78 2.47 -5.96
C ARG A 22 6.90 1.65 -4.68
N SER A 23 7.45 0.44 -4.82
CA SER A 23 7.88 -0.37 -3.69
C SER A 23 9.08 0.26 -2.97
N PRO A 24 9.32 -0.05 -1.68
CA PRO A 24 10.48 0.40 -0.94
C PRO A 24 11.80 0.08 -1.64
N GLU A 25 11.95 -1.12 -2.17
CA GLU A 25 13.16 -1.55 -2.89
C GLU A 25 13.35 -0.78 -4.21
N ALA A 26 12.27 -0.47 -4.95
CA ALA A 26 12.36 0.33 -6.16
C ALA A 26 12.66 1.80 -5.85
N MET A 27 12.13 2.32 -4.73
CA MET A 27 12.43 3.67 -4.23
C MET A 27 13.88 3.79 -3.75
N LEU A 28 14.42 2.74 -3.14
CA LEU A 28 15.82 2.63 -2.73
C LEU A 28 16.76 2.27 -3.90
N GLN A 29 16.24 2.18 -5.14
CA GLN A 29 16.98 1.83 -6.36
C GLN A 29 17.69 0.46 -6.32
N LEU A 30 17.17 -0.46 -5.51
CA LEU A 30 17.63 -1.84 -5.44
C LEU A 30 17.13 -2.64 -6.64
N SER A 31 17.65 -3.86 -6.77
CA SER A 31 17.06 -4.84 -7.69
C SER A 31 15.64 -5.19 -7.22
N TRP A 32 14.70 -5.20 -8.16
CA TRP A 32 13.29 -5.49 -7.89
C TRP A 32 12.77 -6.57 -8.85
N GLY A 33 11.63 -7.16 -8.50
CA GLY A 33 10.98 -8.23 -9.26
C GLY A 33 9.50 -8.35 -8.88
N THR A 34 8.92 -9.53 -9.05
CA THR A 34 7.50 -9.82 -8.74
C THR A 34 7.00 -9.29 -7.39
N PRO A 35 7.79 -9.29 -6.28
CA PRO A 35 7.34 -8.69 -5.02
C PRO A 35 6.97 -7.19 -5.11
N THR A 36 7.52 -6.44 -6.06
CA THR A 36 7.13 -5.04 -6.32
C THR A 36 5.69 -4.94 -6.85
N ASP A 37 5.24 -5.90 -7.64
CA ASP A 37 3.85 -5.96 -8.10
C ASP A 37 2.90 -6.23 -6.92
N VAL A 38 3.31 -7.07 -5.97
CA VAL A 38 2.55 -7.34 -4.72
C VAL A 38 2.39 -6.06 -3.87
N TRP A 39 3.45 -5.26 -3.76
CA TRP A 39 3.36 -3.96 -3.10
C TRP A 39 2.41 -3.00 -3.82
N SER A 40 2.51 -2.95 -5.15
CA SER A 40 1.65 -2.11 -5.99
C SER A 40 0.18 -2.51 -5.87
N PHE A 41 -0.09 -3.81 -5.79
CA PHE A 41 -1.42 -4.36 -5.53
C PHE A 41 -1.96 -3.95 -4.15
N GLY A 42 -1.15 -4.05 -3.10
CA GLY A 42 -1.53 -3.57 -1.76
C GLY A 42 -1.85 -2.07 -1.75
N ASN A 43 -1.08 -1.25 -2.48
CA ASN A 43 -1.38 0.18 -2.63
C ASN A 43 -2.71 0.42 -3.33
N ALA A 44 -3.01 -0.35 -4.38
CA ALA A 44 -4.28 -0.24 -5.08
C ALA A 44 -5.47 -0.56 -4.16
N ILE A 45 -5.38 -1.62 -3.35
CA ILE A 45 -6.40 -1.94 -2.35
C ILE A 45 -6.54 -0.83 -1.32
N LEU A 46 -5.43 -0.32 -0.77
CA LEU A 46 -5.46 0.78 0.19
C LEU A 46 -6.16 2.02 -0.40
N SER A 47 -5.86 2.35 -1.66
CA SER A 47 -6.55 3.42 -2.39
C SER A 47 -8.05 3.16 -2.57
N LEU A 48 -8.44 1.90 -2.85
CA LEU A 48 -9.85 1.53 -3.05
C LEU A 48 -10.66 1.54 -1.75
N VAL A 49 -10.07 1.10 -0.64
CA VAL A 49 -10.71 1.12 0.70
C VAL A 49 -11.07 2.55 1.10
N HIS A 50 -10.19 3.52 0.83
CA HIS A 50 -10.45 4.93 1.13
C HIS A 50 -11.26 5.65 0.05
N GLY A 51 -11.13 5.24 -1.22
CA GLY A 51 -11.79 5.88 -2.35
C GLY A 51 -11.28 7.29 -2.66
N GLY A 52 -12.00 8.01 -3.53
CA GLY A 52 -11.79 9.45 -3.76
C GLY A 52 -10.42 9.85 -4.35
N GLY A 53 -9.69 8.94 -4.98
CA GLY A 53 -8.32 9.19 -5.46
C GLY A 53 -7.28 9.26 -4.34
N TYR A 54 -7.57 8.64 -3.19
CA TYR A 54 -6.65 8.60 -2.06
C TYR A 54 -5.39 7.79 -2.40
N HIS A 55 -4.22 8.40 -2.23
CA HIS A 55 -2.93 7.73 -2.35
C HIS A 55 -2.13 7.94 -1.06
N HIS A 56 -2.05 6.90 -0.24
CA HIS A 56 -1.55 7.01 1.13
C HIS A 56 -0.15 7.64 1.23
N PHE A 57 0.75 7.25 0.33
CA PHE A 57 2.13 7.74 0.35
C PHE A 57 2.36 9.03 -0.43
N ASP A 58 1.38 9.56 -1.16
CA ASP A 58 1.57 10.77 -1.97
C ASP A 58 1.64 12.02 -1.08
N PRO A 59 2.78 12.72 -0.97
CA PRO A 59 2.89 13.93 -0.16
C PRO A 59 2.30 15.17 -0.82
N GLY A 60 1.70 15.05 -2.01
CA GLY A 60 1.03 16.14 -2.70
C GLY A 60 -0.05 16.84 -1.88
N TRP A 61 -0.75 16.13 -0.99
CA TRP A 61 -1.74 16.73 -0.09
C TRP A 61 -1.14 17.60 1.03
N GLU A 62 0.18 17.55 1.25
CA GLU A 62 0.94 18.48 2.11
C GLU A 62 1.63 19.58 1.29
N GLY A 63 1.42 19.61 -0.03
CA GLY A 63 2.02 20.58 -0.94
C GLY A 63 3.43 20.23 -1.40
N VAL A 64 3.96 19.05 -1.06
CA VAL A 64 5.26 18.56 -1.54
C VAL A 64 5.09 18.05 -2.97
N LYS A 65 5.85 18.59 -3.90
CA LYS A 65 5.74 18.32 -5.32
C LYS A 65 6.79 17.29 -5.77
N PRO A 66 6.54 16.52 -6.85
CA PRO A 66 7.50 15.52 -7.34
C PRO A 66 8.89 16.07 -7.66
N GLU A 67 9.01 17.36 -7.94
CA GLU A 67 10.29 18.03 -8.24
C GLU A 67 11.05 18.48 -6.98
N ASP A 68 10.42 18.43 -5.80
CA ASP A 68 11.06 18.80 -4.55
C ASP A 68 12.09 17.72 -4.13
N GLU A 69 13.28 18.16 -3.71
CA GLU A 69 14.40 17.28 -3.31
C GLU A 69 13.99 16.28 -2.22
N ASP A 70 13.10 16.70 -1.31
CA ASP A 70 12.61 15.89 -0.20
C ASP A 70 11.43 14.96 -0.56
N TYR A 71 10.93 14.96 -1.80
CA TYR A 71 9.72 14.21 -2.17
C TYR A 71 9.88 12.69 -1.92
N GLU A 72 10.92 12.08 -2.50
CA GLU A 72 11.16 10.63 -2.39
C GLU A 72 11.45 10.21 -0.94
N MET A 73 12.22 11.04 -0.21
CA MET A 73 12.46 10.82 1.22
C MET A 73 11.17 10.92 2.05
N THR A 74 10.27 11.83 1.71
CA THR A 74 8.96 11.98 2.38
C THR A 74 8.08 10.76 2.13
N VAL A 75 8.06 10.24 0.89
CA VAL A 75 7.38 8.98 0.56
C VAL A 75 7.93 7.82 1.41
N LEU A 76 9.25 7.63 1.50
CA LEU A 76 9.87 6.59 2.32
C LEU A 76 9.56 6.73 3.81
N LYS A 77 9.57 7.96 4.36
CA LYS A 77 9.19 8.22 5.75
C LYS A 77 7.76 7.81 6.05
N ARG A 78 6.83 8.02 5.09
CA ARG A 78 5.43 7.58 5.25
C ARG A 78 5.29 6.06 5.22
N MET A 79 6.02 5.39 4.33
CA MET A 79 6.09 3.92 4.33
C MET A 79 6.61 3.40 5.69
N TYR A 80 7.69 4.00 6.19
CA TYR A 80 8.26 3.69 7.51
C TYR A 80 7.26 3.90 8.65
N HIS A 81 6.55 5.03 8.68
CA HIS A 81 5.58 5.32 9.73
C HIS A 81 4.34 4.42 9.70
N SER A 82 4.07 3.78 8.56
CA SER A 82 2.91 2.90 8.36
C SER A 82 3.23 1.43 8.60
N PHE A 83 4.41 0.97 8.17
CA PHE A 83 4.77 -0.46 8.17
C PHE A 83 6.10 -0.80 8.83
N GLY A 84 6.84 0.22 9.29
CA GLY A 84 8.17 0.04 9.87
C GLY A 84 8.18 -0.56 11.28
N PRO A 85 9.37 -0.73 11.86
CA PRO A 85 10.69 -0.42 11.27
C PRO A 85 11.09 -1.36 10.13
N PHE A 86 12.10 -0.99 9.34
CA PHE A 86 12.70 -1.93 8.38
C PHE A 86 13.34 -3.11 9.14
N PRO A 87 13.07 -4.37 8.75
CA PRO A 87 13.58 -5.53 9.47
C PRO A 87 15.11 -5.64 9.31
N PRO A 88 15.85 -6.18 10.30
CA PRO A 88 17.30 -6.32 10.21
C PRO A 88 17.78 -7.13 8.99
N SER A 89 16.97 -8.09 8.53
CA SER A 89 17.25 -8.91 7.35
C SER A 89 17.51 -8.07 6.10
N ILE A 90 16.88 -6.91 5.94
CA ILE A 90 16.98 -6.12 4.71
C ILE A 90 18.41 -5.67 4.41
N ALA A 91 19.29 -5.63 5.43
CA ALA A 91 20.72 -5.36 5.28
C ALA A 91 21.41 -6.27 4.24
N ASP A 92 20.90 -7.48 4.01
CA ASP A 92 21.48 -8.44 3.05
C ASP A 92 21.39 -7.96 1.59
N ILE A 93 20.45 -7.07 1.27
CA ILE A 93 20.16 -6.63 -0.10
C ILE A 93 20.45 -5.13 -0.33
N LEU A 94 20.90 -4.42 0.70
CA LEU A 94 21.20 -2.99 0.63
C LEU A 94 22.63 -2.76 0.11
N ASP A 95 22.77 -1.77 -0.76
CA ASP A 95 24.06 -1.15 -1.07
C ASP A 95 24.41 -0.09 0.00
N PRO A 96 25.65 0.45 0.03
CA PRO A 96 26.04 1.43 1.06
C PRO A 96 25.16 2.69 1.12
N GLY A 97 24.65 3.17 -0.01
CA GLY A 97 23.80 4.36 -0.05
C GLY A 97 22.40 4.08 0.51
N SER A 98 21.77 3.00 0.08
CA SER A 98 20.47 2.58 0.59
C SER A 98 20.53 2.15 2.07
N PHE A 99 21.67 1.59 2.52
CA PHE A 99 21.92 1.29 3.93
C PHE A 99 21.86 2.53 4.82
N GLU A 100 22.51 3.63 4.44
CA GLU A 100 22.47 4.88 5.21
C GLU A 100 21.05 5.44 5.33
N ILE A 101 20.25 5.35 4.27
CA ILE A 101 18.85 5.78 4.26
C ILE A 101 18.02 4.94 5.24
N VAL A 102 18.10 3.60 5.13
CA VAL A 102 17.36 2.69 6.01
C VAL A 102 17.80 2.82 7.46
N HIS A 103 19.11 2.95 7.70
CA HIS A 103 19.67 3.19 9.02
C HIS A 103 19.18 4.52 9.62
N PHE A 104 19.16 5.59 8.83
CA PHE A 104 18.63 6.89 9.23
C PHE A 104 17.15 6.80 9.64
N LEU A 105 16.31 6.12 8.85
CA LEU A 105 14.88 5.94 9.13
C LEU A 105 14.64 5.15 10.42
N ASN A 106 15.31 3.99 10.58
CA ASN A 106 15.18 3.16 11.78
C ASN A 106 15.63 3.88 13.06
N ARG A 107 16.50 4.90 12.96
CA ARG A 107 16.95 5.72 14.09
C ARG A 107 15.99 6.84 14.49
N GLN A 108 14.94 7.12 13.72
CA GLN A 108 13.94 8.15 14.04
C GLN A 108 13.01 7.77 15.21
N GLY A 109 13.17 6.57 15.79
CA GLY A 109 12.28 6.05 16.82
C GLY A 109 11.11 5.27 16.21
N PRO A 110 10.15 4.79 17.04
CA PRO A 110 9.09 3.91 16.58
C PRO A 110 8.19 4.58 15.52
N PRO A 111 7.58 3.82 14.61
CA PRO A 111 6.55 4.34 13.70
C PRO A 111 5.48 5.12 14.46
N GLN A 112 5.15 6.31 13.99
CA GLN A 112 4.21 7.19 14.70
C GLN A 112 2.78 6.65 14.63
N ARG A 113 2.38 6.14 13.45
CA ARG A 113 1.01 5.70 13.17
C ARG A 113 0.97 4.43 12.31
N PRO A 114 1.50 3.30 12.83
CA PRO A 114 1.53 2.05 12.10
C PRO A 114 0.10 1.57 11.79
N LEU A 115 -0.06 0.81 10.71
CA LEU A 115 -1.37 0.38 10.19
C LEU A 115 -2.20 -0.39 11.25
N GLN A 116 -1.53 -1.09 12.17
CA GLN A 116 -2.15 -1.79 13.31
C GLN A 116 -2.96 -0.87 14.24
N ARG A 117 -2.68 0.44 14.24
CA ARG A 117 -3.37 1.43 15.10
C ARG A 117 -4.51 2.14 14.39
N TRP A 118 -4.78 1.83 13.13
CA TRP A 118 -5.87 2.45 12.40
C TRP A 118 -7.20 1.85 12.84
N SER A 119 -8.24 2.69 12.92
CA SER A 119 -9.55 2.22 13.38
C SER A 119 -10.30 1.45 12.30
N THR A 120 -11.28 0.64 12.70
CA THR A 120 -12.16 -0.10 11.76
C THR A 120 -12.97 0.81 10.84
N LYS A 121 -13.15 2.08 11.22
CA LYS A 121 -13.78 3.11 10.38
C LYS A 121 -12.87 3.61 9.27
N GLU A 122 -11.55 3.56 9.48
CA GLU A 122 -10.57 3.97 8.48
C GLU A 122 -10.26 2.83 7.53
N ILE A 123 -10.13 1.63 8.08
CA ILE A 123 -9.86 0.41 7.34
C ILE A 123 -10.56 -0.76 8.03
N PRO A 124 -11.46 -1.49 7.34
CA PRO A 124 -12.09 -2.67 7.90
C PRO A 124 -11.05 -3.71 8.36
N SER A 125 -11.37 -4.49 9.40
CA SER A 125 -10.37 -5.36 10.05
C SER A 125 -9.74 -6.39 9.11
N ALA A 126 -10.56 -7.00 8.23
CA ALA A 126 -10.09 -7.97 7.25
C ALA A 126 -9.12 -7.34 6.24
N ASP A 127 -9.47 -6.16 5.72
CA ASP A 127 -8.60 -5.38 4.82
C ASP A 127 -7.29 -5.00 5.50
N ASN A 128 -7.34 -4.57 6.77
CA ASN A 128 -6.15 -4.21 7.53
C ASN A 128 -5.20 -5.40 7.70
N GLU A 129 -5.76 -6.58 8.01
CA GLU A 129 -4.98 -7.81 8.13
C GLU A 129 -4.32 -8.20 6.82
N PHE A 130 -5.08 -8.21 5.73
CA PHE A 130 -4.56 -8.50 4.41
C PHE A 130 -3.47 -7.51 3.99
N LEU A 131 -3.70 -6.20 4.15
CA LEU A 131 -2.73 -5.16 3.81
C LEU A 131 -1.43 -5.29 4.61
N ARG A 132 -1.49 -5.67 5.89
CA ARG A 132 -0.30 -5.96 6.70
C ARG A 132 0.48 -7.18 6.21
N ARG A 133 -0.17 -8.15 5.55
CA ARG A 133 0.50 -9.30 4.93
C ARG A 133 1.24 -8.89 3.65
N VAL A 134 0.62 -8.09 2.78
CA VAL A 134 1.18 -7.76 1.46
C VAL A 134 2.10 -6.53 1.43
N LEU A 135 1.87 -5.52 2.28
CA LEU A 135 2.67 -4.28 2.33
C LEU A 135 3.88 -4.42 3.28
N ARG A 136 4.75 -5.39 3.00
CA ARG A 136 6.01 -5.58 3.75
C ARG A 136 7.15 -4.74 3.19
N LEU A 137 7.96 -4.17 4.09
CA LEU A 137 9.10 -3.33 3.71
C LEU A 137 10.23 -4.14 3.05
N ASP A 138 10.56 -5.31 3.57
CA ASP A 138 11.46 -6.26 2.90
C ASP A 138 10.66 -7.02 1.83
N PRO A 139 11.07 -6.98 0.55
CA PRO A 139 10.36 -7.68 -0.51
C PRO A 139 10.32 -9.19 -0.32
N ARG A 140 11.26 -9.78 0.43
CA ARG A 140 11.31 -11.23 0.70
C ARG A 140 10.25 -11.70 1.70
N ASP A 141 9.69 -10.78 2.47
CA ASP A 141 8.63 -11.07 3.45
C ASP A 141 7.22 -11.02 2.83
N ARG A 142 7.10 -10.60 1.56
CA ARG A 142 5.81 -10.51 0.88
C ARG A 142 5.37 -11.89 0.38
N PRO A 143 4.08 -12.23 0.48
CA PRO A 143 3.57 -13.45 -0.12
C PRO A 143 3.69 -13.40 -1.65
N THR A 144 3.80 -14.57 -2.25
CA THR A 144 3.67 -14.76 -3.69
C THR A 144 2.24 -14.48 -4.16
N VAL A 145 2.06 -14.27 -5.47
CA VAL A 145 0.73 -14.07 -6.03
C VAL A 145 -0.14 -15.31 -5.83
N GLU A 146 0.43 -16.50 -5.95
CA GLU A 146 -0.25 -17.77 -5.74
C GLU A 146 -0.75 -17.91 -4.29
N GLU A 147 0.06 -17.49 -3.31
CA GLU A 147 -0.35 -17.47 -1.89
C GLU A 147 -1.44 -16.42 -1.63
N ILE A 148 -1.37 -15.26 -2.28
CA ILE A 148 -2.41 -14.22 -2.17
C ILE A 148 -3.75 -14.74 -2.69
N LEU A 149 -3.77 -15.47 -3.81
CA LEU A 149 -5.01 -15.96 -4.43
C LEU A 149 -5.78 -16.98 -3.58
N VAL A 150 -5.10 -17.63 -2.62
CA VAL A 150 -5.72 -18.59 -1.69
C VAL A 150 -5.86 -18.02 -0.27
N ASP A 151 -5.58 -16.74 -0.09
CA ASP A 151 -5.73 -16.04 1.17
C ASP A 151 -7.22 -15.93 1.56
N GLU A 152 -7.52 -16.04 2.86
CA GLU A 152 -8.88 -15.96 3.40
C GLU A 152 -9.60 -14.65 3.06
N TRP A 153 -8.85 -13.57 2.79
CA TRP A 153 -9.41 -12.30 2.36
C TRP A 153 -10.14 -12.39 1.02
N PHE A 154 -9.76 -13.34 0.14
CA PHE A 154 -10.45 -13.61 -1.12
C PHE A 154 -11.63 -14.59 -0.98
N ALA A 155 -11.86 -15.18 0.19
CA ALA A 155 -12.98 -16.10 0.39
C ALA A 155 -14.31 -15.35 0.39
N GLU A 156 -15.36 -15.93 -0.19
CA GLU A 156 -16.71 -15.35 -0.19
C GLU A 156 -17.29 -15.18 1.22
N GLU A 157 -16.78 -15.97 2.18
CA GLU A 157 -17.13 -15.93 3.60
C GLU A 157 -16.25 -14.97 4.41
N SER A 158 -15.35 -14.22 3.77
CA SER A 158 -14.56 -13.19 4.45
C SER A 158 -15.50 -12.18 5.11
N ASP A 159 -15.18 -11.79 6.35
CA ASP A 159 -16.01 -10.86 7.13
C ASP A 159 -16.15 -9.53 6.37
N ASP A 160 -17.31 -9.33 5.72
CA ASP A 160 -17.68 -8.04 5.13
C ASP A 160 -17.92 -7.04 6.25
N THR A 161 -16.83 -6.38 6.63
CA THR A 161 -16.76 -5.43 7.74
C THR A 161 -17.11 -4.01 7.30
N ARG A 162 -17.58 -3.84 6.07
CA ARG A 162 -18.08 -2.55 5.56
C ARG A 162 -19.50 -2.31 6.07
N GLU A 163 -19.78 -1.10 6.53
CA GLU A 163 -21.14 -0.71 6.91
C GLU A 163 -22.09 -0.92 5.70
N PRO A 164 -23.29 -1.50 5.91
CA PRO A 164 -24.25 -1.70 4.83
C PRO A 164 -24.56 -0.38 4.13
N THR A 165 -24.68 -0.41 2.80
CA THR A 165 -25.15 0.77 2.07
C THR A 165 -26.51 1.19 2.63
N PRO A 166 -26.72 2.48 3.00
CA PRO A 166 -28.01 2.93 3.50
C PRO A 166 -29.10 2.54 2.51
N GLN A 167 -30.11 1.78 2.96
CA GLN A 167 -31.24 1.45 2.09
C GLN A 167 -31.90 2.75 1.64
N PRO A 168 -32.24 2.90 0.35
CA PRO A 168 -32.99 4.05 -0.11
C PRO A 168 -34.27 4.12 0.72
N ALA A 169 -34.50 5.28 1.35
CA ALA A 169 -35.71 5.50 2.13
C ALA A 169 -36.91 5.19 1.22
N ASN A 170 -37.73 4.22 1.61
CA ASN A 170 -38.98 3.93 0.92
C ASN A 170 -39.83 5.20 0.97
N SER A 171 -39.83 5.98 -0.12
CA SER A 171 -40.78 7.07 -0.32
C SER A 171 -42.14 6.42 -0.57
N SER A 172 -42.85 6.10 0.51
CA SER A 172 -44.29 5.91 0.50
C SER A 172 -44.95 7.28 0.27
N ALA A 173 -44.88 7.75 -0.97
CA ALA A 173 -45.74 8.82 -1.45
C ALA A 173 -47.06 8.19 -1.90
N ASP A 174 -47.95 8.04 -0.93
CA ASP A 174 -49.40 8.28 -0.99
C ASP A 174 -50.00 8.39 -2.41
N GLU A 175 -50.45 7.25 -2.98
CA GLU A 175 -51.45 7.26 -4.05
C GLU A 175 -52.84 7.49 -3.43
N GLY A 176 -53.15 8.75 -3.17
CA GLY A 176 -54.49 9.22 -2.82
C GLY A 176 -55.18 9.84 -4.03
N VAL A 177 -55.66 9.03 -4.97
CA VAL A 177 -56.65 9.45 -5.98
C VAL A 177 -57.68 8.33 -6.12
N ASP A 178 -58.84 8.48 -5.48
CA ASP A 178 -60.18 8.35 -6.09
C ASP A 178 -61.29 8.61 -5.05
N GLY A 179 -62.35 9.33 -5.44
CA GLY A 179 -63.60 9.52 -4.68
C GLY A 179 -64.12 10.94 -4.55
#